data_AF-A0A385FXL8-F1
#
_entry.id   AF-A0A385FXL8-F1
#
_cell.length_a   1.000
_cell.length_b   1.000
_cell.length_c   1.000
_cell.angle_alpha   90.00
_cell.angle_beta   90.00
_cell.angle_gamma   90.00
#
_symmetry.space_group_name_H-M   'P 1'
#
loop_
_entity.id
_entity.type
_entity.pdbx_description
1 polymer ?
#
loop_
_entity_poly.entity_id
_entity_poly.type
_entity_poly.pdbx_seq_one_letter_code
_entity_poly.pdbx_strand_id
1 'polypeptide(L)'
;MHTGGFTFSTEAGTEGSFTLPGKTDTKSEELRKLAKAPEVTYVQVTVDNRQATETANMYAIQLFDVDGKKYELKNITDFYDEWRDSVDIENDDSNAATDLYNRYVDANNEATTFTEIGEKNTYVMAYEGKLPEFFTIVEVYPSGGFDSVSAEPEGFVPVAPMD
;
A
#
# COMPACT_ATOMS: atom_id res chain seq x y z
N MET A 1 -18.84 -3.83 4.37
CA MET A 1 -18.14 -4.09 3.09
C MET A 1 -17.35 -5.37 3.22
N HIS A 2 -17.46 -6.22 2.21
CA HIS A 2 -16.72 -7.48 2.11
C HIS A 2 -15.36 -7.26 1.45
N THR A 3 -14.45 -8.19 1.66
CA THR A 3 -13.26 -8.41 0.82
C THR A 3 -13.63 -8.42 -0.67
N GLY A 4 -12.85 -7.75 -1.51
CA GLY A 4 -13.17 -7.58 -2.93
C GLY A 4 -12.32 -6.50 -3.60
N GLY A 5 -12.65 -6.22 -4.86
CA GLY A 5 -12.06 -5.13 -5.63
C GLY A 5 -12.61 -3.77 -5.18
N PHE A 6 -11.75 -2.76 -5.16
CA PHE A 6 -12.07 -1.38 -4.82
C PHE A 6 -11.48 -0.45 -5.87
N THR A 7 -12.16 0.66 -6.11
CA THR A 7 -11.71 1.74 -6.99
C THR A 7 -11.84 3.08 -6.31
N PHE A 8 -10.95 4.01 -6.63
CA PHE A 8 -11.04 5.40 -6.21
C PHE A 8 -10.69 6.33 -7.37
N SER A 9 -11.13 7.58 -7.26
CA SER A 9 -10.80 8.66 -8.16
C SER A 9 -10.57 9.94 -7.38
N THR A 10 -9.59 10.75 -7.78
CA THR A 10 -9.36 12.08 -7.20
C THR A 10 -9.93 13.18 -8.09
N GLU A 11 -10.17 14.36 -7.52
CA GLU A 11 -10.55 15.54 -8.32
C GLU A 11 -9.46 15.93 -9.33
N ALA A 12 -8.19 15.64 -9.01
CA ALA A 12 -7.05 15.85 -9.89
C ALA A 12 -6.99 14.85 -11.06
N GLY A 13 -7.89 13.86 -11.14
CA GLY A 13 -7.97 12.91 -12.26
C GLY A 13 -7.12 11.66 -12.11
N THR A 14 -6.57 11.39 -10.91
CA THR A 14 -5.93 10.10 -10.61
C THR A 14 -7.01 9.05 -10.42
N GLU A 15 -6.87 7.92 -11.08
CA GLU A 15 -7.71 6.74 -10.85
C GLU A 15 -6.87 5.64 -10.21
N GLY A 16 -7.47 4.85 -9.31
CA GLY A 16 -6.78 3.70 -8.76
C GLY A 16 -7.69 2.54 -8.44
N SER A 17 -7.09 1.36 -8.36
CA SER A 17 -7.78 0.09 -8.11
C SER A 17 -6.91 -0.86 -7.30
N PHE A 18 -7.55 -1.66 -6.45
CA PHE A 18 -6.88 -2.67 -5.62
C PHE A 18 -7.87 -3.72 -5.12
N THR A 19 -7.37 -4.78 -4.49
CA THR A 19 -8.19 -5.82 -3.86
C THR A 19 -7.81 -5.98 -2.39
N LEU A 20 -8.81 -6.18 -1.52
CA LEU A 20 -8.62 -6.47 -0.09
C LEU A 20 -9.13 -7.87 0.28
N PRO A 21 -8.34 -8.72 0.95
CA PRO A 21 -6.88 -8.62 1.03
C PRO A 21 -6.25 -8.74 -0.36
N GLY A 22 -5.08 -8.15 -0.56
CA GLY A 22 -4.37 -8.25 -1.82
C GLY A 22 -3.61 -9.56 -1.97
N LYS A 23 -3.00 -9.73 -3.14
CA LYS A 23 -2.04 -10.80 -3.38
C LYS A 23 -0.77 -10.57 -2.56
N THR A 24 -0.23 -11.63 -1.98
CA THR A 24 1.10 -11.61 -1.36
C THR A 24 2.15 -11.09 -2.35
N ASP A 25 2.99 -10.15 -1.89
CA ASP A 25 4.17 -9.73 -2.62
C ASP A 25 5.35 -10.64 -2.27
N THR A 26 5.76 -11.50 -3.21
CA THR A 26 6.78 -12.54 -2.95
C THR A 26 8.12 -11.95 -2.50
N LYS A 27 8.57 -10.86 -3.14
CA LYS A 27 9.85 -10.22 -2.82
C LYS A 27 9.83 -9.66 -1.39
N SER A 28 8.76 -8.95 -1.04
CA SER A 28 8.55 -8.43 0.31
C SER A 28 8.48 -9.54 1.34
N GLU A 29 7.74 -10.61 1.05
CA GLU A 29 7.53 -11.73 1.97
C GLU A 29 8.83 -12.50 2.25
N GLU A 30 9.75 -12.59 1.28
CA GLU A 30 11.08 -13.16 1.49
C GLU A 30 11.93 -12.30 2.44
N LEU A 31 11.95 -10.98 2.24
CA LEU A 31 12.68 -10.05 3.10
C LEU A 31 12.12 -10.04 4.53
N ARG A 32 10.80 -9.98 4.67
CA ARG A 32 10.10 -10.09 5.96
C ARG A 32 10.52 -11.34 6.75
N LYS A 33 10.60 -12.49 6.08
CA LYS A 33 11.03 -13.75 6.70
C LYS A 33 12.49 -13.72 7.16
N LEU A 34 13.38 -13.08 6.40
CA LEU A 34 14.78 -12.93 6.77
C LEU A 34 14.93 -12.07 8.03
N ALA A 35 14.14 -11.00 8.14
CA ALA A 35 14.03 -10.18 9.34
C ALA A 35 13.32 -10.87 10.51
N LYS A 36 12.67 -12.02 10.29
CA LYS A 36 11.79 -12.68 11.27
C LYS A 36 10.71 -11.73 11.80
N ALA A 37 10.29 -10.78 10.95
CA ALA A 37 9.27 -9.81 11.29
C ALA A 37 7.89 -10.50 11.44
N PRO A 38 6.90 -9.84 12.07
CA PRO A 38 5.53 -10.36 12.14
C PRO A 38 4.91 -10.62 10.76
N GLU A 39 3.79 -11.33 10.72
CA GLU A 39 3.03 -11.58 9.48
C GLU A 39 2.47 -10.25 8.94
N VAL A 40 2.38 -10.09 7.62
CA VAL A 40 1.97 -8.84 6.96
C VAL A 40 0.89 -9.14 5.93
N THR A 41 -0.13 -8.27 5.88
CA THR A 41 -1.10 -8.24 4.79
C THR A 41 -0.63 -7.26 3.73
N TYR A 42 -0.57 -7.71 2.47
CA TYR A 42 -0.15 -6.91 1.32
C TYR A 42 -1.35 -6.50 0.46
N VAL A 43 -1.26 -5.32 -0.15
CA VAL A 43 -2.24 -4.80 -1.11
C VAL A 43 -1.49 -4.15 -2.26
N GLN A 44 -1.69 -4.67 -3.47
CA GLN A 44 -1.15 -4.07 -4.68
C GLN A 44 -2.17 -3.06 -5.20
N VAL A 45 -1.77 -1.79 -5.30
CA VAL A 45 -2.63 -0.69 -5.75
C VAL A 45 -2.13 -0.20 -7.08
N THR A 46 -2.89 -0.45 -8.13
CA THR A 46 -2.61 0.15 -9.44
C THR A 46 -3.14 1.56 -9.46
N VAL A 47 -2.27 2.52 -9.76
CA VAL A 47 -2.61 3.94 -9.90
C VAL A 47 -2.36 4.36 -11.33
N ASP A 48 -3.40 4.90 -11.96
CA ASP A 48 -3.40 5.42 -13.31
C ASP A 48 -3.47 6.95 -13.24
N ASN A 49 -2.34 7.58 -13.49
CA ASN A 49 -2.16 9.02 -13.37
C ASN A 49 -2.03 9.67 -14.76
N ARG A 50 -2.45 8.97 -15.82
CA ARG A 50 -2.29 9.41 -17.21
C ARG A 50 -3.20 10.58 -17.59
N GLN A 51 -4.33 10.73 -16.89
CA GLN A 51 -5.27 11.84 -17.08
C GLN A 51 -5.19 12.87 -15.96
N ALA A 52 -4.30 12.66 -14.99
CA ALA A 52 -4.24 13.50 -13.82
C ALA A 52 -3.48 14.81 -14.07
N THR A 53 -3.72 15.80 -13.21
CA THR A 53 -3.03 17.10 -13.22
C THR A 53 -1.93 17.20 -12.17
N GLU A 54 -1.77 16.20 -11.32
CA GLU A 54 -0.82 16.19 -10.20
C GLU A 54 -0.17 14.80 -10.05
N THR A 55 1.03 14.74 -9.46
CA THR A 55 1.72 13.49 -9.13
C THR A 55 1.03 12.79 -7.96
N ALA A 56 0.79 11.49 -8.07
CA ALA A 56 0.28 10.66 -6.97
C ALA A 56 1.43 10.02 -6.17
N ASN A 57 1.25 9.77 -4.88
CA ASN A 57 2.27 9.15 -4.02
C ASN A 57 1.75 8.03 -3.07
N MET A 58 0.45 7.77 -3.05
CA MET A 58 -0.19 6.73 -2.22
C MET A 58 0.38 6.61 -0.81
N TYR A 59 0.08 7.60 0.02
CA TYR A 59 0.61 7.69 1.38
C TYR A 59 0.11 6.56 2.29
N ALA A 60 -1.21 6.28 2.26
CA ALA A 60 -1.83 5.27 3.11
C ALA A 60 -3.15 4.75 2.52
N ILE A 61 -3.56 3.58 3.00
CA ILE A 61 -4.95 3.12 2.94
C ILE A 61 -5.43 2.95 4.37
N GLN A 62 -6.52 3.60 4.74
CA GLN A 62 -7.15 3.45 6.03
C GLN A 62 -8.45 2.68 5.91
N LEU A 63 -8.61 1.67 6.75
CA LEU A 63 -9.79 0.84 6.83
C LEU A 63 -10.39 0.99 8.22
N PHE A 64 -11.70 1.10 8.29
CA PHE A 64 -12.42 1.16 9.56
C PHE A 64 -13.36 -0.04 9.64
N ASP A 65 -13.43 -0.69 10.80
CA ASP A 65 -14.39 -1.77 11.04
C ASP A 65 -15.74 -1.24 11.57
N VAL A 66 -16.62 -2.15 11.95
CA VAL A 66 -17.95 -1.82 12.50
C VAL A 66 -17.89 -1.15 13.87
N ASP A 67 -16.80 -1.35 14.61
CA ASP A 67 -16.55 -0.75 15.92
C ASP A 67 -15.78 0.59 15.78
N GLY A 68 -15.48 1.02 14.56
CA GLY A 68 -14.71 2.23 14.26
C GLY A 68 -13.21 2.08 14.51
N LYS A 69 -12.70 0.85 14.67
CA LYS A 69 -11.27 0.62 14.80
C LYS A 69 -10.57 0.83 13.46
N LYS A 70 -9.50 1.62 13.49
CA LYS A 70 -8.67 1.94 12.32
C LYS A 70 -7.59 0.87 12.09
N TYR A 71 -7.42 0.51 10.83
CA TYR A 71 -6.34 -0.30 10.29
C TYR A 71 -5.67 0.50 9.18
N GLU A 72 -4.38 0.75 9.29
CA GLU A 72 -3.65 1.63 8.38
C GLU A 72 -2.58 0.84 7.65
N LEU A 73 -2.71 0.77 6.32
CA LEU A 73 -1.70 0.23 5.44
C LEU A 73 -0.80 1.37 4.99
N LYS A 74 0.51 1.13 5.05
CA LYS A 74 1.55 2.08 4.63
C LYS A 74 2.29 1.57 3.40
N ASN A 75 3.08 2.43 2.77
CA ASN A 75 3.94 2.00 1.67
C ASN A 75 4.94 0.94 2.18
N ILE A 76 5.22 -0.07 1.35
CA ILE A 76 6.15 -1.15 1.69
C ILE A 76 7.57 -0.64 2.02
N THR A 77 7.97 0.52 1.50
CA THR A 77 9.29 1.12 1.80
C THR A 77 9.49 1.32 3.29
N ASP A 78 8.45 1.73 4.02
CA ASP A 78 8.50 1.92 5.48
C ASP A 78 8.85 0.61 6.20
N PHE A 79 8.32 -0.51 5.69
CA PHE A 79 8.59 -1.83 6.24
C PHE A 79 9.98 -2.33 5.86
N TYR A 80 10.48 -2.01 4.67
CA TYR A 80 11.85 -2.39 4.28
C TYR A 80 12.90 -1.72 5.15
N ASP A 81 12.71 -0.43 5.45
CA ASP A 81 13.60 0.27 6.38
C ASP A 81 13.52 -0.35 7.79
N GLU A 82 12.32 -0.62 8.31
CA GLU A 82 12.15 -1.26 9.62
C GLU A 82 12.78 -2.66 9.68
N TRP A 83 12.53 -3.50 8.67
CA TRP A 83 13.07 -4.85 8.62
C TRP A 83 14.58 -4.86 8.46
N ARG A 84 15.14 -3.95 7.67
CA ARG A 84 16.59 -3.76 7.55
C ARG A 84 17.21 -3.38 8.88
N ASP A 85 16.59 -2.44 9.61
CA ASP A 85 17.12 -1.97 10.90
C ASP A 85 16.97 -3.05 12.01
N SER A 86 16.03 -3.98 11.85
CA SER A 86 15.82 -5.10 12.78
C SER A 86 16.85 -6.23 12.63
N VAL A 87 17.48 -6.35 11.46
CA VAL A 87 18.57 -7.29 11.24
C VAL A 87 19.88 -6.59 11.58
N ASP A 88 20.70 -7.22 12.43
CA ASP A 88 21.95 -6.64 12.93
C ASP A 88 23.06 -6.62 11.86
N ILE A 89 22.81 -5.95 10.74
CA ILE A 89 23.72 -5.83 9.60
C ILE A 89 24.84 -4.84 9.92
N GLU A 90 24.53 -3.73 10.60
CA GLU A 90 25.51 -2.67 10.85
C GLU A 90 26.69 -3.11 11.73
N ASN A 91 26.52 -4.17 12.52
CA ASN A 91 27.57 -4.74 13.37
C ASN A 91 28.18 -6.04 12.80
N ASP A 92 27.84 -6.43 11.57
CA ASP A 92 28.35 -7.62 10.88
C ASP A 92 29.06 -7.24 9.57
N ASP A 93 30.40 -7.25 9.57
CA ASP A 93 31.24 -6.94 8.40
C ASP A 93 31.32 -8.09 7.37
N SER A 94 30.48 -9.13 7.49
CA SER A 94 30.50 -10.24 6.55
C SER A 94 29.92 -9.86 5.19
N ASN A 95 30.38 -10.55 4.13
CA ASN A 95 29.77 -10.44 2.80
C ASN A 95 28.26 -10.77 2.84
N ALA A 96 27.84 -11.68 3.71
CA ALA A 96 26.44 -12.06 3.84
C ALA A 96 25.56 -10.91 4.36
N ALA A 97 26.07 -10.14 5.33
CA ALA A 97 25.40 -8.94 5.82
C ALA A 97 25.35 -7.85 4.74
N THR A 98 26.45 -7.63 4.03
CA THR A 98 26.51 -6.69 2.89
C THR A 98 25.49 -7.07 1.79
N ASP A 99 25.42 -8.35 1.43
CA ASP A 99 24.46 -8.84 0.43
C ASP A 99 23.01 -8.64 0.90
N LEU A 100 22.72 -8.88 2.19
CA LEU A 100 21.38 -8.67 2.75
C LEU A 100 21.01 -7.17 2.75
N TYR A 101 21.93 -6.29 3.14
CA TYR A 101 21.73 -4.84 3.08
C TYR A 101 21.36 -4.38 1.67
N ASN A 102 22.15 -4.81 0.68
CA ASN A 102 21.91 -4.45 -0.73
C ASN A 102 20.54 -4.94 -1.20
N ARG A 103 20.09 -6.13 -0.78
CA ARG A 103 18.74 -6.62 -1.11
C ARG A 103 17.62 -5.71 -0.59
N TYR A 104 17.75 -5.15 0.61
CA TYR A 104 16.77 -4.18 1.13
C TYR A 104 16.83 -2.86 0.35
N VAL A 105 18.03 -2.35 0.07
CA VAL A 105 18.22 -1.13 -0.72
C VAL A 105 17.63 -1.28 -2.13
N ASP A 106 17.89 -2.40 -2.80
CA ASP A 106 17.35 -2.70 -4.13
C ASP A 106 15.82 -2.83 -4.08
N ALA A 107 15.27 -3.48 -3.04
CA ALA A 107 13.82 -3.55 -2.83
C ALA A 107 13.19 -2.17 -2.62
N ASN A 108 13.84 -1.31 -1.86
CA ASN A 108 13.37 0.05 -1.61
C ASN A 108 13.42 0.92 -2.88
N ASN A 109 14.50 0.82 -3.65
CA ASN A 109 14.68 1.58 -4.90
C ASN A 109 13.71 1.14 -6.01
N GLU A 110 13.33 -0.14 -6.04
CA GLU A 110 12.36 -0.67 -6.99
C GLU A 110 10.90 -0.39 -6.58
N ALA A 111 10.64 -0.14 -5.29
CA ALA A 111 9.29 0.12 -4.81
C ALA A 111 8.78 1.47 -5.35
N THR A 112 7.54 1.47 -5.84
CA THR A 112 6.89 2.70 -6.30
C THR A 112 6.53 3.57 -5.10
N THR A 113 7.04 4.80 -5.10
CA THR A 113 6.73 5.85 -4.12
C THR A 113 6.00 7.04 -4.75
N PHE A 114 6.04 7.16 -6.08
CA PHE A 114 5.35 8.18 -6.85
C PHE A 114 4.84 7.63 -8.17
N THR A 115 3.81 8.26 -8.72
CA THR A 115 3.31 8.03 -10.09
C THR A 115 3.16 9.39 -10.73
N GLU A 116 4.05 9.69 -11.67
CA GLU A 116 4.08 11.00 -12.30
C GLU A 116 2.88 11.23 -13.21
N ILE A 117 2.65 12.49 -13.58
CA ILE A 117 1.65 12.84 -14.58
C ILE A 117 1.97 12.12 -15.90
N GLY A 118 0.99 11.41 -16.46
CA GLY A 118 1.20 10.63 -17.68
C GLY A 118 1.64 9.17 -17.45
N GLU A 119 1.78 8.73 -16.19
CA GLU A 119 2.22 7.39 -15.84
C GLU A 119 1.11 6.49 -15.27
N LYS A 120 1.41 5.20 -15.25
CA LYS A 120 0.62 4.19 -14.55
C LYS A 120 1.57 3.24 -13.84
N ASN A 121 1.52 3.21 -12.51
CA ASN A 121 2.39 2.37 -11.68
C ASN A 121 1.57 1.54 -10.68
N THR A 122 2.25 0.67 -9.94
CA THR A 122 1.63 -0.15 -8.89
C THR A 122 2.40 0.01 -7.59
N TYR A 123 1.70 0.45 -6.56
CA TYR A 123 2.20 0.53 -5.19
C TYR A 123 2.00 -0.81 -4.49
N VAL A 124 2.89 -1.13 -3.57
CA VAL A 124 2.67 -2.20 -2.59
C VAL A 124 2.43 -1.53 -1.25
N MET A 125 1.21 -1.68 -0.75
CA MET A 125 0.81 -1.23 0.58
C MET A 125 0.80 -2.43 1.52
N ALA A 126 1.18 -2.21 2.78
CA ALA A 126 1.34 -3.27 3.77
C ALA A 126 0.78 -2.87 5.13
N TYR A 127 0.22 -3.85 5.84
CA TYR A 127 -0.22 -3.75 7.23
C TYR A 127 0.37 -4.89 8.04
N GLU A 128 0.94 -4.58 9.20
CA GLU A 128 1.39 -5.61 10.14
C GLU A 128 0.20 -6.35 10.75
N GLY A 129 0.14 -7.65 10.49
CA GLY A 129 -0.91 -8.53 10.97
C GLY A 129 -1.96 -8.84 9.90
N LYS A 130 -3.10 -9.36 10.39
CA LYS A 130 -4.24 -9.73 9.54
C LYS A 130 -5.30 -8.66 9.60
N LEU A 131 -5.76 -8.30 8.42
CA LEU A 131 -6.93 -7.49 8.22
C LEU A 131 -8.21 -8.24 8.67
N PRO A 132 -9.21 -7.55 9.26
CA PRO A 132 -10.49 -8.16 9.54
C PRO A 132 -11.21 -8.53 8.23
N GLU A 133 -12.17 -9.45 8.33
CA GLU A 133 -12.96 -9.90 7.18
C GLU A 133 -13.92 -8.82 6.66
N PHE A 134 -14.30 -7.86 7.51
CA PHE A 134 -15.29 -6.84 7.23
C PHE A 134 -14.78 -5.44 7.57
N PHE A 135 -15.06 -4.50 6.66
CA PHE A 135 -14.80 -3.07 6.83
C PHE A 135 -16.07 -2.27 6.59
N THR A 136 -16.22 -1.11 7.20
CA THR A 136 -17.31 -0.17 6.96
C THR A 136 -16.89 0.97 6.04
N ILE A 137 -15.62 1.39 6.10
CA ILE A 137 -15.07 2.51 5.35
C ILE A 137 -13.68 2.12 4.84
N VAL A 138 -13.39 2.51 3.60
CA VAL A 138 -12.07 2.39 2.97
C VAL A 138 -11.70 3.77 2.45
N GLU A 139 -10.67 4.37 3.03
CA GLU A 139 -10.10 5.65 2.60
C GLU A 139 -8.71 5.45 2.04
N VAL A 140 -8.40 6.20 1.00
CA VAL A 140 -7.10 6.18 0.33
C VAL A 140 -6.54 7.59 0.33
N TYR A 141 -5.22 7.69 0.51
CA TYR A 141 -4.49 8.96 0.56
C TYR A 141 -3.56 9.08 -0.66
N PRO A 142 -4.10 9.40 -1.86
CA PRO A 142 -3.34 9.38 -3.11
C PRO A 142 -2.41 10.57 -3.33
N SER A 143 -2.63 11.68 -2.63
CA SER A 143 -1.91 12.93 -2.82
C SER A 143 -1.33 13.45 -1.48
N GLY A 144 -0.69 12.56 -0.72
CA GLY A 144 -0.13 12.86 0.60
C GLY A 144 -1.08 12.56 1.77
N GLY A 145 -0.62 12.80 2.99
CA GLY A 145 -1.30 12.34 4.22
C GLY A 145 -2.48 13.21 4.72
N PHE A 146 -2.88 14.23 3.98
CA PHE A 146 -3.89 15.20 4.42
C PHE A 146 -5.20 15.13 3.63
N ASP A 147 -5.15 14.65 2.39
CA ASP A 147 -6.31 14.59 1.51
C ASP A 147 -6.66 13.12 1.23
N SER A 148 -7.72 12.64 1.88
CA SER A 148 -8.27 11.31 1.61
C SER A 148 -9.41 11.35 0.60
N VAL A 149 -9.57 10.25 -0.13
CA VAL A 149 -10.74 9.95 -0.95
C VAL A 149 -11.29 8.59 -0.55
N SER A 150 -12.61 8.43 -0.60
CA SER A 150 -13.25 7.14 -0.38
C SER A 150 -12.95 6.21 -1.56
N ALA A 151 -12.58 4.97 -1.26
CA ALA A 151 -12.54 3.89 -2.23
C ALA A 151 -13.82 3.07 -2.13
N GLU A 152 -14.50 2.93 -3.26
CA GLU A 152 -15.77 2.23 -3.35
C GLU A 152 -15.56 0.80 -3.88
N PRO A 153 -16.38 -0.17 -3.47
CA PRO A 153 -16.37 -1.51 -4.07
C PRO A 153 -16.55 -1.45 -5.59
N GLU A 154 -15.79 -2.27 -6.32
CA GLU A 154 -15.93 -2.37 -7.78
C GLU A 154 -17.39 -2.66 -8.18
N GLY A 155 -17.89 -1.89 -9.15
CA GLY A 155 -19.28 -2.01 -9.61
C GLY A 155 -20.31 -1.29 -8.74
N PHE A 156 -19.89 -0.53 -7.72
CA PHE A 156 -20.78 0.40 -7.02
C PHE A 156 -21.27 1.48 -7.98
N VAL A 157 -22.57 1.48 -8.26
CA VAL A 157 -23.25 2.56 -8.97
C VAL A 157 -23.94 3.41 -7.90
N PRO A 158 -23.50 4.66 -7.65
CA PRO A 158 -24.18 5.51 -6.70
C PRO A 158 -25.63 5.68 -7.16
N VAL A 159 -26.57 5.35 -6.28
CA VAL A 159 -27.99 5.59 -6.55
C VAL A 159 -28.14 7.11 -6.61
N ALA A 160 -28.45 7.64 -7.81
CA ALA A 160 -28.71 9.07 -7.96
C ALA A 160 -29.76 9.50 -6.93
N PRO A 161 -29.59 10.64 -6.26
CA PRO A 161 -30.64 11.15 -5.39
C PRO A 161 -31.91 11.28 -6.22
N MET A 162 -32.99 10.64 -5.77
CA MET A 162 -34.30 10.91 -6.34
C MET A 162 -34.65 12.35 -5.98
N ASP A 163 -34.77 13.20 -7.00
CA ASP A 163 -35.30 14.57 -6.90
C ASP A 163 -36.73 14.58 -6.33
#